data_AF-A0A932F8B5-F1
#
_entry.id   AF-A0A932F8B5-F1
#
_cell.length_a   1.000
_cell.length_b   1.000
_cell.length_c   1.000
_cell.angle_alpha   90.00
_cell.angle_beta   90.00
_cell.angle_gamma   90.00
#
_symmetry.space_group_name_H-M   'P 1'
#
loop_
_entity.id
_entity.type
_entity.pdbx_description
1 polymer ?
#
loop_
_entity_poly.entity_id
_entity_poly.type
_entity_poly.pdbx_seq_one_letter_code
_entity_poly.pdbx_strand_id
1 'polypeptide(L)'
;MKDPRVPGVRRHLRQLYADPMSGKSEWGVVRDPAGFIIGVHSLAEGQPIKQLGFDARHAHFEEAPNYAKWVFGLPMAQMQTLQKAGAPAMPAAAKPAGEK
;
A
#
# COMPACT_ATOMS: atom_id res chain seq x y z
N MET A 1 33.96 19.43 -7.57
CA MET A 1 33.17 20.24 -6.61
C MET A 1 32.16 19.30 -5.95
N LYS A 2 32.37 18.90 -4.68
CA LYS A 2 31.45 18.02 -3.93
C LYS A 2 30.35 18.88 -3.31
N ASP A 3 29.09 18.57 -3.58
CA ASP A 3 27.92 19.27 -3.02
C ASP A 3 27.73 18.89 -1.52
N PRO A 4 27.74 19.86 -0.58
CA PRO A 4 27.76 19.60 0.87
C PRO A 4 26.37 19.50 1.53
N ARG A 5 25.27 19.42 0.77
CA ARG A 5 23.93 19.66 1.33
C ARG A 5 23.39 18.66 2.35
N VAL A 6 24.04 17.53 2.61
CA VAL A 6 23.71 16.64 3.75
C VAL A 6 24.94 15.84 4.18
N PRO A 7 25.77 16.35 5.11
CA PRO A 7 26.99 15.68 5.53
C PRO A 7 26.74 14.70 6.70
N GLY A 8 25.67 13.90 6.65
CA GLY A 8 25.34 12.98 7.74
C GLY A 8 24.22 11.98 7.46
N VAL A 9 24.25 10.86 8.18
CA VAL A 9 23.21 9.82 8.14
C VAL A 9 21.89 10.40 8.68
N ARG A 10 20.89 10.58 7.82
CA ARG A 10 19.55 11.05 8.21
C ARG A 10 18.63 9.87 8.46
N ARG A 11 18.37 9.56 9.74
CA ARG A 11 17.35 8.57 10.13
C ARG A 11 15.98 9.23 10.08
N HIS A 12 15.19 8.88 9.07
CA HIS A 12 13.84 9.43 8.87
C HIS A 12 12.84 8.91 9.92
N LEU A 13 13.07 7.69 10.42
CA LEU A 13 12.34 7.12 11.55
C LEU A 13 13.20 7.23 12.82
N ARG A 14 12.59 7.71 13.91
CA ARG A 14 13.23 7.72 15.24
C ARG A 14 13.13 6.36 15.93
N GLN A 15 12.04 5.65 15.67
CA GLN A 15 11.72 4.31 16.14
C GLN A 15 10.73 3.67 15.17
N LEU A 16 10.56 2.35 15.25
CA LEU A 16 9.49 1.66 14.53
C LEU A 16 8.18 1.86 15.30
N TYR A 17 7.19 2.49 14.66
CA TYR A 17 5.87 2.66 15.27
C TYR A 17 5.10 1.35 15.23
N ALA A 18 4.29 1.11 16.25
CA ALA A 18 3.32 0.02 16.21
C ALA A 18 2.30 0.26 15.09
N ASP A 19 1.94 -0.83 14.41
CA ASP A 19 0.83 -0.86 13.47
C ASP A 19 -0.46 -0.47 14.22
N PRO A 20 -1.14 0.62 13.83
CA PRO A 20 -2.32 1.11 14.53
C PRO A 20 -3.49 0.12 14.46
N MET A 21 -3.49 -0.81 13.52
CA MET A 21 -4.55 -1.79 13.36
C MET A 21 -4.34 -3.03 14.24
N SER A 22 -3.09 -3.49 14.39
CA SER A 22 -2.76 -4.70 15.16
C SER A 22 -2.18 -4.42 16.55
N GLY A 23 -1.71 -3.20 16.83
CA GLY A 23 -1.01 -2.82 18.05
C GLY A 23 0.41 -3.39 18.18
N LYS A 24 0.89 -4.14 17.17
CA LYS A 24 2.22 -4.77 17.17
C LYS A 24 3.24 -3.91 16.44
N SER A 25 4.52 -4.08 16.76
CA SER A 25 5.61 -3.41 16.01
C SER A 25 5.95 -4.11 14.67
N GLU A 26 5.13 -5.06 14.24
CA GLU A 26 5.35 -5.85 13.04
C GLU A 26 4.57 -5.27 11.87
N TRP A 27 5.26 -5.02 10.75
CA TRP A 27 4.66 -4.48 9.53
C TRP A 27 4.86 -5.44 8.37
N GLY A 28 3.84 -5.52 7.51
CA GLY A 28 3.98 -6.13 6.19
C GLY A 28 4.76 -5.18 5.29
N VAL A 29 5.81 -5.69 4.65
CA VAL A 29 6.72 -4.87 3.82
C VAL A 29 6.73 -5.41 2.40
N VAL A 30 6.47 -4.53 1.44
CA VAL A 30 6.60 -4.81 0.01
C VAL A 30 7.96 -4.33 -0.46
N ARG A 31 8.72 -5.22 -1.07
CA ARG A 31 10.08 -4.97 -1.55
C ARG A 31 10.17 -5.08 -3.06
N ASP A 32 10.96 -4.20 -3.66
CA ASP A 32 11.30 -4.32 -5.07
C ASP A 32 12.27 -5.50 -5.33
N PRO A 33 12.57 -5.82 -6.60
CA PRO A 33 13.53 -6.89 -6.93
C PRO A 33 14.94 -6.65 -6.39
N ALA A 34 15.33 -5.40 -6.12
CA ALA A 34 16.62 -5.05 -5.53
C ALA A 34 16.60 -5.13 -3.99
N GLY A 35 15.43 -5.40 -3.38
CA GLY A 35 15.25 -5.57 -1.94
C GLY A 35 14.90 -4.29 -1.17
N PHE A 36 14.74 -3.15 -1.86
CA PHE A 36 14.32 -1.89 -1.26
C PHE A 36 12.85 -1.92 -0.88
N ILE A 37 12.51 -1.27 0.23
CA ILE A 37 11.12 -1.12 0.67
C ILE A 37 10.42 -0.10 -0.22
N ILE A 38 9.38 -0.55 -0.91
CA ILE A 38 8.59 0.28 -1.82
C ILE A 38 7.14 0.45 -1.34
N GLY A 39 6.73 -0.32 -0.34
CA GLY A 39 5.44 -0.15 0.31
C GLY A 39 5.35 -0.90 1.62
N VAL A 40 4.34 -0.56 2.41
CA VAL A 40 4.02 -1.17 3.70
C VAL A 40 2.51 -1.40 3.81
N HIS A 41 2.12 -2.43 4.56
CA HIS A 41 0.73 -2.70 4.91
C HIS A 41 0.65 -3.28 6.33
N SER A 42 -0.54 -3.21 6.92
CA SER A 42 -0.80 -3.82 8.22
C SER A 42 -0.92 -5.35 8.10
N LEU A 43 -0.56 -6.05 9.18
CA LEU A 43 -0.76 -7.50 9.34
C LEU A 43 -2.03 -7.83 10.14
N ALA A 44 -2.86 -6.83 10.45
CA ALA A 44 -4.13 -7.04 11.13
C ALA A 44 -5.08 -7.88 10.26
N GLU A 45 -5.81 -8.77 10.93
CA GLU A 45 -6.87 -9.54 10.31
C GLU A 45 -8.18 -8.74 10.26
N GLY A 46 -9.06 -9.09 9.33
CA GLY A 46 -10.39 -8.49 9.19
C GLY A 46 -10.53 -7.55 8.00
N GLN A 47 -11.69 -6.90 7.94
CA GLN A 47 -12.10 -6.02 6.84
C GLN A 47 -11.61 -4.58 7.05
N PRO A 48 -11.21 -3.86 5.99
CA PRO A 48 -10.79 -2.48 6.12
C PRO A 48 -11.91 -1.56 6.59
N ILE A 49 -11.56 -0.61 7.48
CA ILE A 49 -12.49 0.36 8.06
C ILE A 49 -13.17 1.27 7.03
N LYS A 50 -12.52 1.54 5.89
CA LYS A 50 -13.05 2.41 4.83
C LYS A 50 -13.13 1.63 3.54
N GLN A 51 -14.32 1.47 2.98
CA GLN A 51 -14.47 0.64 1.78
C GLN A 51 -14.76 1.46 0.52
N LEU A 52 -15.25 2.69 0.69
CA LEU A 52 -15.73 3.57 -0.38
C LEU A 52 -15.40 5.04 -0.08
N GLY A 53 -15.44 5.86 -1.12
CA GLY A 53 -15.29 7.31 -1.01
C GLY A 53 -13.84 7.75 -0.84
N PHE A 54 -12.92 7.04 -1.49
CA PHE A 54 -11.53 7.49 -1.60
C PHE A 54 -11.41 8.55 -2.69
N ASP A 55 -10.44 9.46 -2.53
CA ASP A 55 -10.05 10.32 -3.65
C ASP A 55 -9.32 9.51 -4.72
N ALA A 56 -9.24 10.05 -5.93
CA ALA A 56 -8.68 9.36 -7.09
C ALA A 56 -7.27 8.76 -6.86
N ARG A 57 -6.45 9.38 -5.98
CA ARG A 57 -5.11 8.87 -5.65
C ARG A 57 -5.14 7.59 -4.83
N HIS A 58 -6.23 7.31 -4.13
CA HIS A 58 -6.39 6.19 -3.20
C HIS A 58 -7.51 5.23 -3.62
N ALA A 59 -8.08 5.39 -4.82
CA ALA A 59 -9.15 4.53 -5.34
C ALA A 59 -8.78 3.03 -5.35
N HIS A 60 -7.49 2.71 -5.42
CA HIS A 60 -6.98 1.33 -5.34
C HIS A 60 -7.17 0.67 -3.96
N PHE A 61 -7.61 1.40 -2.94
CA PHE A 61 -7.97 0.85 -1.63
C PHE A 61 -9.45 0.48 -1.51
N GLU A 62 -10.28 0.89 -2.48
CA GLU A 62 -11.68 0.50 -2.53
C GLU A 62 -11.80 -1.00 -2.75
N GLU A 63 -12.81 -1.60 -2.10
CA GLU A 63 -13.12 -3.03 -2.21
C GLU A 63 -11.98 -3.98 -1.81
N ALA A 64 -10.95 -3.48 -1.11
CA ALA A 64 -9.89 -4.30 -0.57
C ALA A 64 -10.46 -5.29 0.48
N PRO A 65 -10.23 -6.61 0.34
CA PRO A 65 -10.84 -7.61 1.22
C PRO A 65 -10.21 -7.71 2.61
N ASN A 66 -9.04 -7.10 2.83
CA ASN A 66 -8.35 -7.09 4.12
C ASN A 66 -7.27 -6.00 4.18
N TYR A 67 -6.75 -5.73 5.38
CA TYR A 67 -5.70 -4.74 5.61
C TYR A 67 -4.38 -5.05 4.88
N ALA A 68 -4.10 -6.30 4.52
CA ALA A 68 -2.90 -6.64 3.76
C ALA A 68 -2.94 -6.12 2.31
N LYS A 69 -4.13 -5.76 1.82
CA LYS A 69 -4.33 -5.12 0.51
C LYS A 69 -4.26 -3.59 0.55
N TRP A 70 -4.30 -3.00 1.74
CA TRP A 70 -3.99 -1.58 1.93
C TRP A 70 -2.47 -1.34 1.94
N VAL A 71 -1.87 -1.39 0.76
CA VAL A 71 -0.44 -1.10 0.57
C VAL A 71 -0.22 0.39 0.36
N PHE A 72 0.38 1.03 1.36
CA PHE A 72 0.87 2.40 1.28
C PHE A 72 2.28 2.40 0.73
N GLY A 73 2.48 3.01 -0.43
CA GLY A 73 3.78 2.99 -1.08
C GLY A 73 3.73 3.49 -2.52
N LEU A 74 4.78 3.17 -3.25
CA LEU A 74 4.86 3.47 -4.68
C LEU A 74 3.82 2.64 -5.46
N PRO A 75 3.33 3.12 -6.62
CA PRO A 75 2.38 2.37 -7.45
C PRO A 75 2.83 0.94 -7.79
N MET A 76 4.13 0.73 -7.98
CA MET A 76 4.72 -0.60 -8.21
C MET A 76 4.55 -1.56 -7.02
N ALA A 77 4.50 -1.06 -5.78
CA ALA A 77 4.26 -1.90 -4.61
C ALA A 77 2.83 -2.46 -4.59
N GLN A 78 1.88 -1.67 -5.07
CA GLN A 78 0.48 -2.08 -5.22
C GLN A 78 0.36 -3.18 -6.27
N MET A 79 1.01 -3.01 -7.42
CA MET A 79 1.02 -4.04 -8.47
C MET A 79 1.61 -5.37 -7.98
N GLN A 80 2.67 -5.33 -7.17
CA GLN A 80 3.29 -6.54 -6.63
C GLN A 80 2.43 -7.27 -5.59
N THR A 81 1.72 -6.56 -4.70
CA THR A 81 0.78 -7.21 -3.76
C THR A 81 -0.41 -7.83 -4.47
N LEU A 82 -0.88 -7.21 -5.57
CA LEU A 82 -1.96 -7.75 -6.38
C LEU A 82 -1.52 -9.04 -7.10
N GLN A 83 -0.31 -9.07 -7.64
CA GLN A 83 0.25 -10.26 -8.29
C GLN A 83 0.52 -11.41 -7.31
N LYS A 84 1.06 -11.11 -6.11
CA LYS A 84 1.49 -12.13 -5.15
C LYS A 84 0.33 -12.86 -4.44
N ALA A 85 -0.87 -12.27 -4.41
CA ALA A 85 -2.00 -12.85 -3.70
C ALA A 85 -2.90 -13.76 -4.55
N GLY A 86 -2.54 -14.06 -5.82
CA GLY A 86 -3.44 -14.81 -6.71
C GLY A 86 -4.76 -14.07 -6.88
N ALA A 87 -4.77 -13.03 -7.71
CA ALA A 87 -5.94 -12.19 -7.94
C ALA A 87 -7.18 -13.05 -8.33
N PRO A 88 -8.37 -12.85 -7.71
CA PRO A 88 -9.54 -12.66 -8.55
C PRO A 88 -9.35 -11.33 -9.27
N ALA A 89 -9.61 -11.35 -10.57
CA ALA A 89 -9.51 -10.21 -11.47
C ALA A 89 -10.17 -8.96 -10.86
N MET A 90 -9.54 -7.80 -11.05
CA MET A 90 -10.26 -6.54 -11.03
C MET A 90 -11.52 -6.71 -11.87
N PRO A 91 -12.73 -6.30 -11.44
CA PRO A 91 -13.72 -5.97 -12.42
C PRO A 91 -13.16 -4.76 -13.17
N ALA A 92 -12.77 -5.00 -14.41
CA ALA A 92 -12.73 -3.98 -15.42
C ALA A 92 -14.00 -3.14 -15.29
N ALA A 93 -13.84 -1.82 -15.41
CA ALA A 93 -14.94 -0.87 -15.53
C ALA A 93 -16.14 -1.48 -16.29
N ALA A 94 -17.21 -1.80 -15.56
CA ALA A 94 -18.51 -2.15 -16.11
C ALA A 94 -19.46 -0.97 -15.87
N LYS A 95 -19.72 -0.30 -16.99
CA LYS A 95 -20.56 0.90 -17.23
C LYS A 95 -22.04 0.67 -16.81
N PRO A 96 -22.93 1.64 -17.10
CA PRO A 96 -24.13 1.25 -17.84
C PRO A 96 -24.16 1.88 -19.24
N ALA A 97 -24.46 1.03 -20.22
CA ALA A 97 -25.01 1.42 -21.50
C ALA A 97 -26.49 1.80 -21.34
N GLY A 98 -26.98 2.65 -22.24
CA GLY A 98 -28.39 3.05 -22.40
C GLY A 98 -28.46 4.46 -22.99
N GLU A 99 -28.24 4.63 -24.30
CA GLU A 99 -29.27 4.58 -25.34
C GLU A 99 -30.24 5.77 -25.30
N LYS A 100 -29.97 6.79 -26.13
CA LYS A 100 -30.82 7.18 -27.26
C LYS A 100 -30.03 8.00 -28.27
#